data_AF-W7B7F0-F1
#
_entry.id   AF-W7B7F0-F1
#
_cell.length_a   1.000
_cell.length_b   1.000
_cell.length_c   1.000
_cell.angle_alpha   90.00
_cell.angle_beta   90.00
_cell.angle_gamma   90.00
#
_symmetry.space_group_name_H-M   'P 1'
#
loop_
_entity.id
_entity.type
_entity.pdbx_description
1 polymer ?
#
loop_
_entity_poly.entity_id
_entity_poly.type
_entity_poly.pdbx_seq_one_letter_code
_entity_poly.pdbx_strand_id
1 'polypeptide(L)'
;MEEDVYKGSSYEFWKYDEGKQELVYNQVVKDDMVLFDTAGQLVFKLNNDNEIVSYRQTLLGKQDDLQEKKKVLSSVDALEAVYQHGDLKTDSKIKQVVFGYYTTVQLSSGDVYFPIWCFEVEHKGVTSYFLVNAKDEQVINLDETKQQVLRI
;
A
#
# COMPACT_ATOMS: atom_id res chain seq x y z
N MET A 1 -9.23 14.82 -13.37
CA MET A 1 -7.97 14.23 -12.87
C MET A 1 -6.92 14.15 -13.97
N GLU A 2 -7.19 13.53 -15.13
CA GLU A 2 -6.19 13.45 -16.22
C GLU A 2 -5.78 14.82 -16.81
N GLU A 3 -6.68 15.81 -16.78
CA GLU A 3 -6.43 17.13 -17.35
C GLU A 3 -5.87 18.15 -16.34
N ASP A 4 -6.15 17.97 -15.04
CA ASP A 4 -5.83 18.94 -13.98
C ASP A 4 -4.65 18.53 -13.09
N VAL A 5 -4.28 17.24 -13.11
CA VAL A 5 -3.19 16.69 -12.30
C VAL A 5 -2.11 16.13 -13.20
N TYR A 6 -0.88 16.59 -12.99
CA TYR A 6 0.29 16.12 -13.74
C TYR A 6 0.40 14.60 -13.64
N LYS A 7 0.35 13.88 -14.77
CA LYS A 7 0.34 12.41 -14.80
C LYS A 7 -0.72 11.78 -13.87
N GLY A 8 -1.90 12.41 -13.76
CA GLY A 8 -2.98 11.92 -12.90
C GLY A 8 -3.38 10.47 -13.19
N SER A 9 -3.33 10.03 -14.45
CA SER A 9 -3.60 8.64 -14.86
C SER A 9 -2.62 7.61 -14.31
N SER A 10 -1.50 8.03 -13.72
CA SER A 10 -0.53 7.14 -13.07
C SER A 10 -0.93 6.76 -11.64
N TYR A 11 -2.10 7.19 -11.16
CA TYR A 11 -2.56 6.92 -9.79
C TYR A 11 -3.95 6.27 -9.81
N GLU A 12 -4.15 5.33 -8.90
CA GLU A 12 -5.44 4.67 -8.68
C GLU A 12 -5.96 4.95 -7.28
N PHE A 13 -7.30 5.01 -7.15
CA PHE A 13 -7.96 5.28 -5.88
C PHE A 13 -7.66 4.16 -4.88
N TRP A 14 -7.16 4.52 -3.71
CA TRP A 14 -6.90 3.59 -2.62
C TRP A 14 -8.01 3.64 -1.58
N LYS A 15 -8.25 4.81 -0.97
CA LYS A 15 -9.24 4.93 0.10
C LYS A 15 -9.73 6.36 0.31
N TYR A 16 -10.84 6.46 1.03
CA TYR A 16 -11.26 7.68 1.69
C TYR A 16 -10.87 7.63 3.17
N ASP A 17 -10.06 8.58 3.63
CA ASP A 17 -9.73 8.75 5.04
C ASP A 17 -10.73 9.73 5.67
N GLU A 18 -11.83 9.18 6.22
CA GLU A 18 -12.92 9.95 6.82
C GLU A 18 -12.44 10.90 7.92
N GLY A 19 -11.48 10.46 8.75
CA GLY A 19 -10.95 11.26 9.85
C GLY A 19 -10.17 12.49 9.40
N LYS A 20 -9.66 12.49 8.16
CA LYS A 20 -8.93 13.61 7.56
C LYS A 20 -9.70 14.31 6.45
N GLN A 21 -10.84 13.77 6.04
CA GLN A 21 -11.57 14.18 4.83
C GLN A 21 -10.66 14.20 3.59
N GLU A 22 -9.90 13.12 3.39
CA GLU A 22 -8.92 12.99 2.31
C GLU A 22 -9.22 11.80 1.39
N LEU A 23 -9.20 12.02 0.08
CA LEU A 23 -9.18 10.94 -0.92
C LEU A 23 -7.71 10.61 -1.23
N VAL A 24 -7.31 9.37 -0.98
CA VAL A 24 -5.94 8.90 -1.16
C VAL A 24 -5.87 8.03 -2.41
N TYR A 25 -4.96 8.38 -3.30
CA TYR A 25 -4.62 7.62 -4.50
C TYR A 25 -3.15 7.22 -4.44
N ASN A 26 -2.85 5.98 -4.84
CA ASN A 26 -1.49 5.43 -4.87
C ASN A 26 -1.02 5.34 -6.32
N GLN A 27 0.26 5.63 -6.55
CA GLN A 27 0.87 5.50 -7.87
C GLN A 27 0.92 4.03 -8.29
N VAL A 28 0.59 3.78 -9.56
CA VAL A 28 0.66 2.46 -10.19
C VAL A 28 2.02 2.30 -10.87
N VAL A 29 2.69 1.19 -10.59
CA VAL A 29 3.93 0.76 -11.23
C VAL A 29 3.71 -0.65 -11.75
N LYS A 30 3.90 -0.87 -13.06
CA LYS A 30 3.69 -2.18 -13.71
C LYS A 30 2.34 -2.80 -13.36
N ASP A 31 1.28 -2.00 -13.49
CA ASP A 31 -0.11 -2.40 -13.29
C ASP A 31 -0.53 -2.60 -11.82
N ASP A 32 0.39 -2.45 -10.86
CA ASP A 32 0.09 -2.62 -9.43
C ASP A 32 0.40 -1.35 -8.61
N MET A 33 -0.42 -1.07 -7.59
CA MET A 33 -0.23 0.07 -6.70
C MET A 33 1.03 -0.05 -5.84
N VAL A 34 1.72 1.07 -5.60
CA VAL A 34 2.69 1.20 -4.50
C VAL A 34 1.95 1.56 -3.22
N LEU A 35 1.90 0.62 -2.28
CA LEU A 35 1.12 0.72 -1.06
C LEU A 35 1.94 1.33 0.08
N PHE A 36 1.27 2.09 0.95
CA PHE A 36 1.82 2.66 2.18
C PHE A 36 3.07 3.55 2.01
N ASP A 37 3.31 4.08 0.81
CA ASP A 37 4.43 4.97 0.52
C ASP A 37 3.96 6.37 0.12
N THR A 38 4.29 7.35 0.94
CA THR A 38 3.92 8.75 0.67
C THR A 38 4.70 9.40 -0.48
N ALA A 39 5.76 8.76 -1.00
CA ALA A 39 6.55 9.25 -2.13
C ALA A 39 5.89 9.00 -3.51
N GLY A 40 4.84 8.17 -3.56
CA GLY A 40 4.05 7.89 -4.75
C GLY A 40 2.55 8.05 -4.53
N GLN A 41 2.12 9.23 -4.04
CA GLN A 41 0.73 9.48 -3.69
C GLN A 41 0.16 10.76 -4.29
N LEU A 42 -1.12 10.70 -4.60
CA LEU A 42 -1.96 11.86 -4.86
C LEU A 42 -3.05 11.90 -3.80
N VAL A 43 -3.11 12.99 -3.04
CA VAL A 43 -4.07 13.15 -1.95
C VAL A 43 -4.89 14.41 -2.19
N PHE A 44 -6.20 14.24 -2.36
CA PHE A 44 -7.14 15.35 -2.44
C PHE A 44 -7.72 15.64 -1.05
N LYS A 45 -7.76 16.91 -0.67
CA LYS A 45 -8.42 17.37 0.56
C LYS A 45 -9.82 17.86 0.24
N LEU A 46 -10.78 17.43 1.06
CA LEU A 46 -12.18 17.84 0.96
C LEU A 46 -12.52 18.88 2.04
N ASN A 47 -13.50 19.74 1.76
CA ASN A 47 -14.15 20.57 2.76
C ASN A 47 -15.33 19.81 3.43
N ASN A 48 -16.06 20.49 4.31
CA ASN A 48 -17.23 19.92 5.01
C ASN A 48 -18.39 19.56 4.07
N ASP A 49 -18.42 20.12 2.86
CA ASP A 49 -19.43 19.85 1.84
C ASP A 49 -18.98 18.74 0.87
N ASN A 50 -17.89 18.03 1.19
CA ASN A 50 -17.25 16.99 0.38
C ASN A 50 -16.72 17.47 -0.98
N GLU A 51 -16.40 18.75 -1.10
CA GLU A 51 -15.81 19.33 -2.32
C GLU A 51 -14.29 19.34 -2.23
N ILE A 52 -13.61 19.03 -3.34
CA ILE A 52 -12.15 19.09 -3.41
C ILE A 52 -11.69 20.55 -3.36
N VAL A 53 -10.88 20.89 -2.35
CA VAL A 53 -10.35 22.25 -2.15
C VAL A 53 -8.86 22.38 -2.43
N SER A 54 -8.12 21.28 -2.36
CA SER A 54 -6.69 21.24 -2.70
C SER A 54 -6.23 19.81 -2.92
N TYR A 55 -5.02 19.66 -3.46
CA TYR A 55 -4.35 18.37 -3.52
C TYR A 55 -2.86 18.49 -3.22
N ARG A 56 -2.27 17.38 -2.78
CA ARG A 56 -0.81 17.19 -2.70
C ARG A 56 -0.44 15.99 -3.56
N GLN A 57 0.63 16.13 -4.33
CA GLN A 57 1.13 15.08 -5.20
C GLN A 57 2.60 14.80 -4.93
N THR A 58 2.96 13.53 -4.91
CA THR A 58 4.32 13.00 -4.97
C THR A 58 4.38 11.95 -6.06
N LEU A 59 5.49 11.89 -6.78
CA LEU A 59 5.66 11.02 -7.93
C LEU A 59 6.98 10.28 -7.79
N LEU A 60 6.91 8.95 -7.75
CA LEU A 60 8.08 8.10 -7.81
C LEU A 60 8.77 8.29 -9.15
N GLY A 61 10.10 8.37 -9.08
CA GLY A 61 10.95 8.37 -10.28
C GLY A 61 10.84 7.06 -11.05
N LYS A 62 11.62 6.99 -12.13
CA LYS A 62 11.73 5.77 -12.93
C LYS A 62 12.12 4.60 -12.03
N GLN A 63 11.41 3.48 -12.17
CA GLN A 63 11.71 2.23 -11.50
C GLN A 63 12.49 1.32 -12.44
N ASP A 64 13.54 0.70 -11.94
CA ASP A 64 14.33 -0.29 -12.67
C ASP A 64 14.11 -1.68 -12.07
N ASP A 65 14.15 -2.70 -12.93
CA ASP A 65 13.88 -4.08 -12.55
C ASP A 65 15.12 -4.71 -11.94
N LEU A 66 15.07 -4.97 -10.63
CA LEU A 66 16.17 -5.62 -9.93
C LEU A 66 16.21 -7.15 -10.15
N GLN A 67 15.07 -7.76 -10.53
CA GLN A 67 14.95 -9.21 -10.72
C GLN A 67 13.91 -9.55 -11.79
N GLU A 68 14.07 -10.71 -12.44
CA GLU A 68 13.09 -11.26 -13.38
C GLU A 68 11.76 -11.64 -12.69
N LYS A 69 10.66 -11.59 -13.46
CA LYS A 69 9.34 -12.05 -13.02
C LYS A 69 9.40 -13.55 -12.68
N LYS A 70 9.37 -13.87 -11.40
CA LYS A 70 9.20 -15.23 -10.88
C LYS A 70 7.74 -15.49 -10.54
N LYS A 71 7.34 -16.76 -10.46
CA LYS A 71 6.05 -17.15 -9.90
C LYS A 71 5.97 -16.62 -8.47
N VAL A 72 4.95 -15.82 -8.19
CA VAL A 72 4.63 -15.29 -6.86
C VAL A 72 3.52 -16.15 -6.23
N LEU A 73 3.40 -16.05 -4.92
CA LEU A 73 2.34 -16.69 -4.13
C LEU A 73 0.96 -16.24 -4.60
N SER A 74 -0.02 -17.14 -4.53
CA SER A 74 -1.41 -16.76 -4.75
C SER A 74 -1.96 -16.01 -3.53
N SER A 75 -3.09 -15.31 -3.72
CA SER A 75 -3.78 -14.65 -2.60
C SER A 75 -4.29 -15.63 -1.55
N VAL A 76 -4.60 -16.87 -1.94
CA VAL A 76 -5.04 -17.93 -1.03
C VAL A 76 -3.87 -18.42 -0.17
N ASP A 77 -2.72 -18.68 -0.78
CA ASP A 77 -1.51 -19.10 -0.06
C ASP A 77 -1.06 -17.99 0.91
N ALA A 78 -1.10 -16.74 0.45
CA ALA A 78 -0.76 -15.59 1.29
C ALA A 78 -1.75 -15.43 2.46
N LEU A 79 -3.05 -15.64 2.24
CA LEU A 79 -4.05 -15.58 3.31
C LEU A 79 -3.83 -16.71 4.32
N GLU A 80 -3.46 -17.91 3.86
CA GLU A 80 -3.09 -19.01 4.73
C GLU A 80 -1.90 -18.64 5.62
N ALA A 81 -0.87 -17.98 5.09
CA ALA A 81 0.25 -17.50 5.88
C ALA A 81 -0.19 -16.51 6.98
N VAL A 82 -1.08 -15.56 6.69
CA VAL A 82 -1.63 -14.63 7.70
C VAL A 82 -2.41 -15.39 8.78
N TYR A 83 -3.23 -16.38 8.38
CA TYR A 83 -3.98 -17.20 9.32
C TYR A 83 -3.06 -18.03 10.22
N GLN A 84 -2.03 -18.66 9.66
CA GLN A 84 -1.05 -19.47 10.39
C GLN A 84 -0.19 -18.63 11.34
N HIS A 85 0.09 -17.37 11.00
CA HIS A 85 0.81 -16.44 11.89
C HIS A 85 -0.01 -16.08 13.15
N GLY A 86 -1.32 -16.37 13.16
CA GLY A 86 -2.18 -16.19 14.33
C GLY A 86 -2.71 -14.77 14.52
N ASP A 87 -2.48 -13.88 13.56
CA ASP A 87 -2.88 -12.47 13.68
C ASP A 87 -4.35 -12.23 13.33
N LEU A 88 -5.01 -13.17 12.64
CA LEU A 88 -6.43 -13.09 12.33
C LEU A 88 -7.28 -13.55 13.52
N LYS A 89 -7.92 -12.58 14.17
CA LYS A 89 -8.88 -12.84 15.25
C LYS A 89 -10.13 -13.52 14.70
N THR A 90 -10.78 -14.36 15.51
CA THR A 90 -12.12 -14.89 15.21
C THR A 90 -13.09 -13.74 14.89
N ASP A 91 -14.02 -13.98 13.95
CA ASP A 91 -15.01 -13.01 13.47
C ASP A 91 -14.43 -11.79 12.73
N SER A 92 -13.16 -11.83 12.34
CA SER A 92 -12.59 -10.81 11.44
C SER A 92 -13.16 -10.95 10.03
N LYS A 93 -13.31 -9.83 9.32
CA LYS A 93 -13.78 -9.78 7.94
C LYS A 93 -12.71 -9.21 7.03
N ILE A 94 -12.37 -9.95 5.98
CA ILE A 94 -11.51 -9.43 4.90
C ILE A 94 -12.36 -8.49 4.05
N LYS A 95 -11.99 -7.21 4.01
CA LYS A 95 -12.68 -6.16 3.27
C LYS A 95 -12.15 -6.03 1.86
N GLN A 96 -10.83 -6.18 1.71
CA GLN A 96 -10.13 -6.04 0.44
C GLN A 96 -8.87 -6.90 0.43
N VAL A 97 -8.50 -7.38 -0.76
CA VAL A 97 -7.26 -8.09 -1.04
C VAL A 97 -6.62 -7.39 -2.25
N VAL A 98 -5.40 -6.88 -2.07
CA VAL A 98 -4.68 -6.14 -3.13
C VAL A 98 -3.29 -6.72 -3.32
N PHE A 99 -2.92 -6.96 -4.57
CA PHE A 99 -1.53 -7.20 -4.95
C PHE A 99 -0.88 -5.86 -5.25
N GLY A 100 0.32 -5.63 -4.73
CA GLY A 100 0.96 -4.33 -4.80
C GLY A 100 2.45 -4.39 -4.51
N TYR A 101 3.08 -3.23 -4.51
CA TYR A 101 4.46 -3.05 -4.12
C TYR A 101 4.54 -2.35 -2.76
N TYR A 102 5.51 -2.75 -1.94
CA TYR A 102 5.82 -2.11 -0.67
C TYR A 102 7.32 -2.00 -0.48
N THR A 103 7.79 -0.91 0.13
CA THR A 103 9.20 -0.74 0.47
C THR A 103 9.41 -0.82 1.98
N THR A 104 10.40 -1.62 2.38
CA THR A 104 10.86 -1.74 3.77
C THR A 104 12.22 -1.07 3.98
N VAL A 105 12.90 -0.69 2.89
CA VAL A 105 14.29 -0.23 2.92
C VAL A 105 14.44 1.02 2.06
N GLN A 106 14.67 2.14 2.72
CA GLN A 106 15.07 3.38 2.08
C GLN A 106 16.59 3.47 2.10
N LEU A 107 17.21 3.49 0.91
CA LEU A 107 18.67 3.57 0.77
C LEU A 107 19.04 4.91 0.14
N SER A 108 20.27 5.37 0.39
CA SER A 108 20.85 6.52 -0.30
C SER A 108 20.95 6.33 -1.82
N SER A 109 20.97 5.07 -2.29
CA SER A 109 20.97 4.67 -3.70
C SER A 109 19.58 4.56 -4.32
N GLY A 110 18.51 4.74 -3.54
CA GLY A 110 17.12 4.56 -3.97
C GLY A 110 16.41 3.42 -3.24
N ASP A 111 15.08 3.50 -3.22
CA ASP A 111 14.23 2.59 -2.46
C ASP A 111 14.05 1.25 -3.19
N VAL A 112 14.00 0.17 -2.40
CA VAL A 112 13.76 -1.18 -2.94
C VAL A 112 12.33 -1.59 -2.64
N TYR A 113 11.58 -1.95 -3.67
CA TYR A 113 10.19 -2.38 -3.58
C TYR A 113 10.04 -3.89 -3.78
N PHE A 114 9.26 -4.52 -2.92
CA PHE A 114 8.93 -5.94 -2.99
C PHE A 114 7.45 -6.13 -3.33
N PRO A 115 7.11 -7.14 -4.17
CA PRO A 115 5.72 -7.49 -4.40
C PRO A 115 5.11 -8.08 -3.12
N ILE A 116 3.90 -7.66 -2.78
CA ILE A 116 3.19 -8.08 -1.58
C ILE A 116 1.72 -8.37 -1.88
N TRP A 117 1.13 -9.21 -1.04
CA TRP A 117 -0.32 -9.24 -0.83
C TRP A 117 -0.66 -8.39 0.38
N CYS A 118 -1.63 -7.49 0.23
CA CYS A 118 -2.19 -6.66 1.29
C CYS A 118 -3.63 -7.08 1.58
N PHE A 119 -3.91 -7.43 2.83
CA PHE A 119 -5.23 -7.78 3.32
C PHE A 119 -5.74 -6.65 4.21
N GLU A 120 -6.82 -6.00 3.81
CA GLU A 120 -7.57 -5.10 4.69
C GLU A 120 -8.57 -5.93 5.51
N VAL A 121 -8.42 -5.89 6.83
CA VAL A 121 -9.19 -6.72 7.76
C VAL A 121 -9.89 -5.85 8.79
N GLU A 122 -11.19 -6.05 8.93
CA GLU A 122 -12.02 -5.38 9.94
C GLU A 122 -12.32 -6.36 11.07
N HIS A 123 -12.05 -5.95 12.31
CA HIS A 123 -12.44 -6.69 13.51
C HIS A 123 -13.00 -5.74 14.56
N LYS A 124 -14.27 -5.95 14.96
CA LYS A 124 -14.97 -5.12 15.95
C LYS A 124 -14.90 -3.60 15.65
N GLY A 125 -15.01 -3.24 14.37
CA GLY A 125 -14.96 -1.86 13.89
C GLY A 125 -13.55 -1.26 13.78
N VAL A 126 -12.50 -2.04 14.03
CA VAL A 126 -11.10 -1.63 13.83
C VAL A 126 -10.58 -2.25 12.53
N THR A 127 -10.10 -1.41 11.62
CA THR A 127 -9.41 -1.84 10.39
C THR A 127 -7.92 -2.03 10.67
N SER A 128 -7.36 -3.14 10.19
CA SER A 128 -5.93 -3.47 10.25
C SER A 128 -5.48 -3.97 8.88
N TYR A 129 -4.19 -3.82 8.58
CA TYR A 129 -3.59 -4.26 7.32
C TYR A 129 -2.55 -5.34 7.60
N PHE A 130 -2.69 -6.48 6.94
CA PHE A 130 -1.69 -7.56 6.96
C PHE A 130 -1.00 -7.63 5.61
N LEU A 131 0.32 -7.58 5.61
CA LEU A 131 1.12 -7.63 4.40
C LEU A 131 1.92 -8.93 4.37
N VAL A 132 1.94 -9.59 3.22
CA VAL A 132 2.70 -10.82 3.01
C VAL A 132 3.61 -10.62 1.80
N ASN A 133 4.90 -10.86 1.97
CA ASN A 133 5.84 -10.87 0.86
C ASN A 133 5.45 -11.99 -0.12
N ALA A 134 5.17 -11.60 -1.36
CA ALA A 134 4.67 -12.52 -2.37
C ALA A 134 5.75 -13.50 -2.91
N LYS A 135 7.00 -13.39 -2.45
CA LYS A 135 8.11 -14.29 -2.82
C LYS A 135 8.39 -15.39 -1.80
N ASP A 136 8.22 -15.14 -0.51
CA ASP A 136 8.72 -16.02 0.56
C ASP A 136 7.78 -16.17 1.76
N GLU A 137 6.50 -15.79 1.63
CA GLU A 137 5.43 -15.95 2.64
C GLU A 137 5.66 -15.15 3.93
N GLN A 138 6.70 -14.32 3.99
CA GLN A 138 6.99 -13.53 5.18
C GLN A 138 5.87 -12.52 5.45
N VAL A 139 5.22 -12.64 6.61
CA VAL A 139 4.29 -11.62 7.13
C VAL A 139 5.10 -10.40 7.58
N ILE A 140 4.75 -9.22 7.07
CA ILE A 140 5.46 -7.97 7.34
C ILE A 140 4.70 -7.18 8.42
N ASN A 141 5.37 -6.91 9.52
CA ASN A 141 4.87 -6.05 10.58
C ASN A 141 5.16 -4.56 10.26
N LEU A 142 4.11 -3.79 9.99
CA LEU A 142 4.20 -2.38 9.64
C LEU A 142 4.75 -1.50 10.78
N ASP A 143 4.53 -1.88 12.04
CA ASP A 143 4.98 -1.09 13.21
C ASP A 143 6.48 -1.27 13.49
N GLU A 144 7.01 -2.46 13.24
CA GLU A 144 8.45 -2.75 13.39
C GLU A 144 9.28 -2.12 12.26
N THR A 145 8.72 -2.05 11.05
CA THR A 145 9.40 -1.48 9.87
C THR A 145 9.66 0.02 10.04
N LYS A 146 8.73 0.77 10.64
CA LYS A 146 8.92 2.20 10.95
C LYS A 146 10.05 2.47 11.94
N GLN A 147 10.39 1.52 12.81
CA GLN A 147 11.47 1.67 13.79
C GLN A 147 12.86 1.47 13.20
N GLN A 148 13.01 0.71 12.11
CA GLN A 148 14.30 0.49 11.46
C GLN A 148 14.77 1.74 10.69
N VAL A 149 13.86 2.51 10.10
CA VAL A 149 14.16 3.77 9.38
C VAL A 149 14.69 4.86 10.32
N LEU A 150 14.32 4.83 11.61
CA LEU A 150 14.75 5.83 12.61
C LEU A 150 16.12 5.55 13.24
N ARG A 151 16.82 4.48 12.82
CA ARG A 151 18.10 4.04 13.42
C ARG A 151 19.32 4.26 12.52
N ILE A 152 19.17 4.99 11.42
CA ILE A 152 20.26 5.29 10.47
C ILE A 152 20.66 6.76 10.57
#